data_AF-A0A954FVG2-F1
#
_entry.id   AF-A0A954FVG2-F1
#
_cell.length_a   1.000
_cell.length_b   1.000
_cell.length_c   1.000
_cell.angle_alpha   90.00
_cell.angle_beta   90.00
_cell.angle_gamma   90.00
#
_symmetry.space_group_name_H-M   'P 1'
#
loop_
_entity.id
_entity.type
_entity.pdbx_description
1 polymer ?
#
loop_
_entity_poly.entity_id
_entity_poly.type
_entity_poly.pdbx_seq_one_letter_code
_entity_poly.pdbx_strand_id
1 'polypeptide(L)'
;MIASQQQRLFRFRVSTLCLLWGICCFGFSLTATAAETKPLTGEQIYRKMCVECHAANGQGVTDKANPFHGMKTLLELTTLIDETMPEEDPELCQGEDARRAARYVFDRFYAKDTESASNRSRVQLSHLTVRQYLFTTSDLLANFLGNANLTSKERGLSGEYYDSRSMRGDKRVLKRIDPVINFQFGDKIPVEKITNAEEFSMKWEGSVLAEETGDYEFILKTENGARLWVNKADPIIDEWVSSQGRAKEHKATIRLLGGKPYTLRLHVFKY
;
A
#
# COMPACT_ATOMS: atom_id res chain seq x y z
N MET A 1 -36.76 14.05 -59.59
CA MET A 1 -35.33 13.87 -59.29
C MET A 1 -35.05 12.38 -59.32
N ILE A 2 -34.56 11.89 -60.48
CA ILE A 2 -33.31 11.12 -60.65
C ILE A 2 -33.38 9.78 -59.88
N ALA A 3 -33.85 8.69 -60.52
CA ALA A 3 -33.02 7.70 -61.27
C ALA A 3 -32.11 6.88 -60.33
N SER A 4 -31.91 5.56 -60.44
CA SER A 4 -31.97 4.71 -61.63
C SER A 4 -31.88 3.23 -61.26
N GLN A 5 -32.51 2.40 -62.09
CA GLN A 5 -32.02 1.12 -62.66
C GLN A 5 -31.85 -0.10 -61.75
N GLN A 6 -32.62 -1.19 -61.95
CA GLN A 6 -32.74 -2.12 -63.11
C GLN A 6 -31.75 -3.29 -63.06
N GLN A 7 -32.34 -4.47 -62.82
CA GLN A 7 -32.19 -5.74 -63.55
C GLN A 7 -30.79 -6.22 -63.97
N ARG A 8 -30.53 -7.51 -63.73
CA ARG A 8 -30.01 -8.43 -64.75
C ARG A 8 -30.29 -9.90 -64.38
N LEU A 9 -31.28 -10.47 -65.07
CA LEU A 9 -31.42 -11.89 -65.38
C LEU A 9 -30.35 -12.28 -66.41
N PHE A 10 -29.65 -13.40 -66.25
CA PHE A 10 -29.08 -14.20 -67.37
C PHE A 10 -28.90 -15.64 -66.87
N ARG A 11 -29.82 -16.55 -67.21
CA ARG A 11 -29.86 -17.44 -68.38
C ARG A 11 -29.05 -18.74 -68.19
N PHE A 12 -29.82 -19.82 -68.04
CA PHE A 12 -29.48 -21.22 -68.27
C PHE A 12 -28.75 -21.45 -69.60
N ARG A 13 -27.81 -22.39 -69.61
CA ARG A 13 -27.57 -23.30 -70.74
C ARG A 13 -27.37 -24.73 -70.22
N VAL A 14 -28.33 -25.56 -70.58
CA VAL A 14 -28.27 -27.02 -70.56
C VAL A 14 -27.42 -27.47 -71.75
N SER A 15 -26.60 -28.50 -71.59
CA SER A 15 -26.34 -29.42 -72.69
C SER A 15 -26.12 -30.84 -72.15
N THR A 16 -27.14 -31.65 -72.38
CA THR A 16 -27.16 -33.10 -72.42
C THR A 16 -26.22 -33.65 -73.50
N LEU A 17 -25.65 -34.84 -73.28
CA LEU A 17 -25.65 -36.03 -74.16
C LEU A 17 -24.75 -37.11 -73.52
N CYS A 18 -25.32 -38.18 -72.97
CA CYS A 18 -25.44 -39.50 -73.61
C CYS A 18 -24.13 -40.08 -74.14
N LEU A 19 -23.62 -41.17 -73.54
CA LEU A 19 -23.52 -42.47 -74.22
C LEU A 19 -23.04 -43.58 -73.27
N LEU A 20 -23.73 -44.71 -73.40
CA LEU A 20 -23.49 -46.01 -72.79
C LEU A 20 -22.15 -46.62 -73.22
N TRP A 21 -21.49 -47.32 -72.29
CA TRP A 21 -20.76 -48.59 -72.44
C TRP A 21 -20.20 -48.92 -71.05
N GLY A 22 -20.37 -50.08 -70.43
CA GLY A 22 -20.36 -51.41 -71.01
C GLY A 22 -19.06 -52.11 -70.59
N ILE A 23 -19.14 -52.89 -69.50
CA ILE A 23 -18.46 -54.19 -69.30
C ILE A 23 -17.03 -54.22 -68.69
N CYS A 24 -16.87 -55.20 -67.77
CA CYS A 24 -15.67 -55.88 -67.25
C CYS A 24 -14.86 -55.17 -66.15
N CYS A 25 -14.97 -55.57 -64.87
CA CYS A 25 -14.54 -56.82 -64.20
C CYS A 25 -13.12 -56.73 -63.61
N PHE A 26 -13.12 -56.77 -62.26
CA PHE A 26 -12.11 -57.30 -61.34
C PHE A 26 -10.82 -56.51 -61.05
N GLY A 27 -10.72 -56.11 -59.78
CA GLY A 27 -9.45 -56.12 -59.04
C GLY A 27 -9.00 -54.77 -58.50
N PHE A 28 -9.62 -54.28 -57.42
CA PHE A 28 -8.97 -53.27 -56.59
C PHE A 28 -9.26 -53.52 -55.10
N SER A 29 -8.22 -53.89 -54.37
CA SER A 29 -8.20 -53.99 -52.91
C SER A 29 -8.55 -52.62 -52.32
N LEU A 30 -9.68 -52.52 -51.62
CA LEU A 30 -9.98 -51.35 -50.80
C LEU A 30 -9.23 -51.46 -49.47
N THR A 31 -8.11 -50.75 -49.36
CA THR A 31 -7.66 -50.26 -48.06
C THR A 31 -8.50 -49.03 -47.71
N ALA A 32 -9.45 -49.20 -46.79
CA ALA A 32 -10.21 -48.08 -46.24
C ALA A 32 -9.30 -47.26 -45.32
N THR A 33 -8.93 -46.05 -45.74
CA THR A 33 -8.36 -45.05 -44.85
C THR A 33 -9.48 -44.47 -43.99
N ALA A 34 -9.46 -44.72 -42.68
CA ALA A 34 -10.31 -44.01 -41.74
C ALA A 34 -9.96 -42.51 -41.77
N ALA A 35 -10.95 -41.67 -42.01
CA ALA A 35 -10.79 -40.22 -41.92
C ALA A 35 -10.59 -39.82 -40.45
N GLU A 36 -9.42 -39.26 -40.12
CA GLU A 36 -9.16 -38.67 -38.80
C GLU A 36 -10.08 -37.46 -38.58
N THR A 37 -11.04 -37.61 -37.67
CA THR A 37 -11.84 -36.49 -37.17
C THR A 37 -10.98 -35.63 -36.25
N LYS A 38 -11.01 -34.30 -36.46
CA LYS A 38 -10.27 -33.34 -35.63
C LYS A 38 -10.63 -33.54 -34.14
N PRO A 39 -9.65 -33.56 -33.21
CA PRO A 39 -9.93 -33.75 -31.79
C PRO A 39 -10.78 -32.60 -31.24
N LEU A 40 -11.70 -32.94 -30.33
CA LEU A 40 -12.60 -31.98 -29.70
C LEU A 40 -11.83 -31.02 -28.77
N THR A 41 -12.28 -29.77 -28.71
CA THR A 41 -11.76 -28.80 -27.73
C THR A 41 -12.31 -29.09 -26.33
N GLY A 42 -11.63 -28.60 -25.28
CA GLY A 42 -12.08 -28.76 -23.89
C GLY A 42 -13.49 -28.22 -23.62
N GLU A 43 -13.87 -27.11 -24.26
CA GLU A 43 -15.23 -26.57 -24.17
C GLU A 43 -16.27 -27.49 -24.83
N GLN A 44 -15.94 -28.07 -25.99
CA GLN A 44 -16.83 -29.00 -26.69
C GLN A 44 -17.02 -30.29 -25.89
N ILE A 45 -15.95 -30.81 -25.28
CA ILE A 45 -16.01 -31.98 -24.40
C ILE A 45 -16.90 -31.66 -23.20
N TYR A 46 -16.68 -30.51 -22.53
CA TYR A 46 -17.48 -30.08 -21.39
C TYR A 46 -18.97 -29.95 -21.74
N ARG A 47 -19.30 -29.29 -22.88
CA ARG A 47 -20.68 -29.14 -23.34
C ARG A 47 -21.37 -30.46 -23.68
N LYS A 48 -20.62 -31.41 -24.23
CA LYS A 48 -21.14 -32.70 -24.68
C LYS A 48 -21.32 -33.68 -23.53
N MET A 49 -20.41 -33.67 -22.55
CA MET A 49 -20.27 -34.76 -21.57
C MET A 49 -20.42 -34.33 -20.10
N CYS A 50 -20.30 -33.03 -19.79
CA CYS A 50 -20.23 -32.55 -18.40
C CYS A 50 -21.36 -31.59 -18.02
N VAL A 51 -21.93 -30.84 -18.97
CA VAL A 51 -22.92 -29.79 -18.70
C VAL A 51 -24.21 -30.31 -18.11
N GLU A 52 -24.63 -31.53 -18.44
CA GLU A 52 -25.87 -32.11 -17.93
C GLU A 52 -25.87 -32.20 -16.39
N CYS A 53 -24.73 -32.52 -15.78
CA CYS A 53 -24.60 -32.59 -14.33
C CYS A 53 -24.05 -31.29 -13.73
N HIS A 54 -23.05 -30.66 -14.36
CA HIS A 54 -22.33 -29.51 -13.78
C HIS A 54 -22.89 -28.14 -14.17
N ALA A 55 -23.85 -28.07 -15.08
CA ALA A 55 -24.37 -26.85 -15.70
C ALA A 55 -23.31 -26.03 -16.47
N ALA A 56 -23.77 -25.14 -17.35
CA ALA A 56 -22.87 -24.29 -18.15
C ALA A 56 -22.01 -23.33 -17.29
N ASN A 57 -22.48 -22.99 -16.10
CA ASN A 57 -21.83 -22.11 -15.14
C ASN A 57 -21.10 -22.84 -14.01
N GLY A 58 -21.03 -24.18 -14.03
CA GLY A 58 -20.29 -24.96 -13.05
C GLY A 58 -20.96 -25.02 -11.67
N GLN A 59 -22.24 -24.67 -11.55
CA GLN A 59 -22.97 -24.66 -10.27
C GLN A 59 -23.45 -26.05 -9.84
N GLY A 60 -23.46 -27.03 -10.73
CA GLY A 60 -24.09 -28.32 -10.43
C GLY A 60 -25.62 -28.21 -10.44
N VAL A 61 -26.30 -29.14 -11.11
CA VAL A 61 -27.77 -29.19 -11.20
C VAL A 61 -28.36 -30.50 -10.72
N THR A 62 -27.52 -31.44 -10.30
CA THR A 62 -27.92 -32.74 -9.75
C THR A 62 -27.32 -32.91 -8.36
N ASP A 63 -27.94 -33.76 -7.53
CA ASP A 63 -27.43 -34.10 -6.20
C ASP A 63 -26.05 -34.79 -6.22
N LYS A 64 -25.63 -35.23 -7.41
CA LYS A 64 -24.37 -35.93 -7.67
C LYS A 64 -23.25 -35.00 -8.14
N ALA A 65 -23.58 -33.80 -8.60
CA ALA A 65 -22.62 -32.81 -9.10
C ALA A 65 -22.61 -31.58 -8.21
N ASN A 66 -21.58 -31.49 -7.36
CA ASN A 66 -21.35 -30.30 -6.56
C ASN A 66 -20.93 -29.10 -7.44
N PRO A 67 -21.25 -27.87 -7.03
CA PRO A 67 -20.62 -26.68 -7.57
C PRO A 67 -19.10 -26.82 -7.62
N PHE A 68 -18.45 -26.39 -8.71
CA PHE A 68 -16.99 -26.41 -8.82
C PHE A 68 -16.38 -25.40 -7.84
N HIS A 69 -15.99 -25.86 -6.66
CA HIS A 69 -15.36 -25.07 -5.61
C HIS A 69 -14.15 -25.88 -5.13
N GLY A 70 -12.94 -25.33 -5.22
CA GLY A 70 -11.77 -26.05 -4.71
C GLY A 70 -10.43 -25.48 -5.14
N MET A 71 -9.37 -26.06 -4.56
CA MET A 71 -7.98 -25.69 -4.81
C MET A 71 -7.21 -26.76 -5.61
N LYS A 72 -7.94 -27.62 -6.35
CA LYS A 72 -7.30 -28.69 -7.15
C LYS A 72 -6.40 -28.06 -8.21
N THR A 73 -5.20 -28.59 -8.33
CA THR A 73 -4.29 -28.26 -9.43
C THR A 73 -4.83 -28.80 -10.75
N LEU A 74 -4.34 -28.25 -11.87
CA LEU A 74 -4.70 -28.74 -13.21
C LEU A 74 -4.44 -30.26 -13.36
N LEU A 75 -3.34 -30.75 -12.76
CA LEU A 75 -2.99 -32.16 -12.82
C LEU A 75 -3.97 -33.02 -12.03
N GLU A 76 -4.27 -32.66 -10.78
CA GLU A 76 -5.25 -33.37 -9.95
C GLU A 76 -6.65 -33.38 -10.58
N LEU A 77 -7.04 -32.29 -11.25
CA LEU A 77 -8.31 -32.22 -11.96
C LEU A 77 -8.31 -33.12 -13.21
N THR A 78 -7.17 -33.22 -13.90
CA THR A 78 -7.03 -34.12 -15.06
C THR A 78 -7.20 -35.57 -14.64
N THR A 79 -6.51 -36.01 -13.59
CA THR A 79 -6.65 -37.38 -13.05
C THR A 79 -8.07 -37.67 -12.60
N LEU A 80 -8.72 -36.74 -11.89
CA LEU A 80 -10.10 -36.94 -11.46
C LEU A 80 -11.06 -37.14 -12.64
N ILE A 81 -10.95 -36.30 -13.68
CA ILE A 81 -11.81 -36.40 -14.86
C ILE A 81 -11.54 -37.70 -15.61
N ASP A 82 -10.26 -38.06 -15.77
CA ASP A 82 -9.83 -39.28 -16.45
C ASP A 82 -10.38 -40.56 -15.79
N GLU A 83 -10.41 -40.60 -14.47
CA GLU A 83 -10.77 -41.80 -13.70
C GLU A 83 -12.28 -41.90 -13.42
N THR A 84 -12.99 -40.77 -13.34
CA THR A 84 -14.35 -40.75 -12.75
C THR A 84 -15.41 -40.08 -13.61
N MET A 85 -15.06 -39.49 -14.76
CA MET A 85 -15.99 -38.72 -15.58
C MET A 85 -16.00 -39.17 -17.04
N PRO A 86 -17.18 -39.24 -17.69
CA PRO A 86 -18.53 -39.14 -17.13
C PRO A 86 -18.89 -40.18 -16.07
N GLU A 87 -19.75 -39.85 -15.11
CA GLU A 87 -20.09 -40.70 -13.95
C GLU A 87 -20.58 -42.10 -14.34
N GLU A 88 -21.33 -42.22 -15.43
CA GLU A 88 -21.88 -43.49 -15.92
C GLU A 88 -20.94 -44.23 -16.88
N ASP A 89 -20.02 -43.51 -17.53
CA ASP A 89 -19.13 -44.08 -18.55
C ASP A 89 -17.79 -43.31 -18.62
N PRO A 90 -16.87 -43.57 -17.68
CA PRO A 90 -15.57 -42.88 -17.63
C PRO A 90 -14.69 -43.14 -18.86
N GLU A 91 -14.95 -44.20 -19.63
CA GLU A 91 -14.17 -44.54 -20.82
C GLU A 91 -14.36 -43.52 -21.96
N LEU A 92 -15.43 -42.70 -21.90
CA LEU A 92 -15.72 -41.68 -22.91
C LEU A 92 -14.82 -40.43 -22.85
N CYS A 93 -14.15 -40.18 -21.73
CA CYS A 93 -13.35 -38.96 -21.53
C CYS A 93 -12.01 -39.29 -20.88
N GLN A 94 -11.15 -40.02 -21.60
CA GLN A 94 -9.83 -40.46 -21.13
C GLN A 94 -8.67 -39.75 -21.82
N GLY A 95 -7.52 -39.79 -21.15
CA GLY A 95 -6.23 -39.28 -21.57
C GLY A 95 -6.29 -37.82 -22.02
N GLU A 96 -6.15 -37.63 -23.34
CA GLU A 96 -6.07 -36.33 -23.95
C GLU A 96 -7.39 -35.54 -23.92
N ASP A 97 -8.53 -36.23 -23.93
CA ASP A 97 -9.84 -35.60 -23.77
C ASP A 97 -10.06 -35.14 -22.32
N ALA A 98 -9.70 -35.98 -21.34
CA ALA A 98 -9.72 -35.63 -19.92
C ALA A 98 -8.87 -34.38 -19.64
N ARG A 99 -7.64 -34.34 -20.18
CA ARG A 99 -6.73 -33.20 -20.04
C ARG A 99 -7.30 -31.91 -20.62
N ARG A 100 -7.95 -31.98 -21.79
CA ARG A 100 -8.58 -30.82 -22.43
C ARG A 100 -9.79 -30.32 -21.64
N ALA A 101 -10.63 -31.23 -21.16
CA ALA A 101 -11.77 -30.91 -20.30
C ALA A 101 -11.32 -30.28 -18.98
N ALA A 102 -10.33 -30.89 -18.32
CA ALA A 102 -9.72 -30.38 -17.08
C ALA A 102 -9.16 -28.98 -17.27
N ARG A 103 -8.45 -28.72 -18.38
CA ARG A 103 -7.91 -27.38 -18.64
C ARG A 103 -9.01 -26.34 -18.79
N TYR A 104 -10.08 -26.65 -19.52
CA TYR A 104 -11.22 -25.76 -19.66
C TYR A 104 -11.91 -25.48 -18.31
N VAL A 105 -12.17 -26.51 -17.51
CA VAL A 105 -12.79 -26.37 -16.19
C VAL A 105 -11.90 -25.57 -15.23
N PHE A 106 -10.60 -25.86 -15.22
CA PHE A 106 -9.63 -25.15 -14.38
C PHE A 106 -9.57 -23.66 -14.71
N ASP A 107 -9.41 -23.32 -15.99
CA ASP A 107 -9.29 -21.93 -16.43
C ASP A 107 -10.60 -21.14 -16.21
N ARG A 108 -11.75 -21.81 -16.37
CA ARG A 108 -13.05 -21.14 -16.27
C ARG A 108 -13.54 -20.97 -14.84
N PHE A 109 -13.29 -21.95 -13.98
CA PHE A 109 -13.93 -22.04 -12.65
C PHE A 109 -12.93 -22.03 -11.49
N TYR A 110 -11.68 -22.50 -11.64
CA TYR A 110 -10.71 -22.60 -10.54
C TYR A 110 -9.64 -21.48 -10.52
N ALA A 111 -9.28 -20.93 -11.69
CA ALA A 111 -8.21 -19.92 -11.80
C ALA A 111 -8.51 -18.60 -11.05
N LYS A 112 -9.79 -18.24 -10.84
CA LYS A 112 -10.19 -17.01 -10.13
C LYS A 112 -10.11 -17.11 -8.61
N ASP A 113 -10.26 -18.31 -8.06
CA ASP A 113 -10.31 -18.51 -6.62
C ASP A 113 -8.91 -18.71 -6.00
N THR A 114 -7.96 -19.19 -6.79
CA THR A 114 -6.57 -19.43 -6.35
C THR A 114 -5.71 -18.16 -6.29
N GLU A 115 -5.91 -17.20 -7.20
CA GLU A 115 -5.24 -15.89 -7.15
C GLU A 115 -5.75 -15.01 -6.00
N SER A 116 -7.04 -15.11 -5.67
CA SER A 116 -7.68 -14.29 -4.64
C SER A 116 -7.57 -14.86 -3.22
N ALA A 117 -7.30 -16.16 -3.07
CA ALA A 117 -7.05 -16.81 -1.79
C ALA A 117 -5.57 -16.77 -1.38
N SER A 118 -4.63 -16.90 -2.34
CA SER A 118 -3.20 -16.88 -2.03
C SER A 118 -2.65 -15.48 -1.70
N ASN A 119 -3.35 -14.42 -2.10
CA ASN A 119 -2.86 -13.04 -1.98
C ASN A 119 -3.59 -12.18 -0.93
N ARG A 120 -4.43 -12.76 -0.06
CA ARG A 120 -4.89 -12.04 1.13
C ARG A 120 -3.82 -12.14 2.19
N SER A 121 -3.00 -11.10 2.35
CA SER A 121 -2.22 -10.91 3.56
C SER A 121 -3.16 -11.04 4.76
N ARG A 122 -3.11 -12.17 5.48
CA ARG A 122 -3.94 -12.37 6.67
C ARG A 122 -3.53 -11.29 7.66
N VAL A 123 -4.47 -10.42 8.04
CA VAL A 123 -4.26 -9.47 9.13
C VAL A 123 -4.16 -10.29 10.41
N GLN A 124 -2.93 -10.52 10.86
CA GLN A 124 -2.63 -11.17 12.13
C GLN A 124 -1.98 -10.16 13.07
N LEU A 125 -2.28 -10.27 14.36
CA LEU A 125 -1.58 -9.50 15.37
C LEU A 125 -0.12 -9.96 15.41
N SER A 126 0.80 -9.02 15.18
CA SER A 126 2.23 -9.28 15.36
C SER A 126 2.61 -9.01 16.81
N HIS A 127 3.41 -9.91 17.41
CA HIS A 127 4.06 -9.62 18.67
C HIS A 127 5.22 -8.67 18.41
N LEU A 128 5.01 -7.40 18.74
CA LEU A 128 6.04 -6.39 18.59
C LEU A 128 7.11 -6.57 19.66
N THR A 129 8.38 -6.47 19.26
CA THR A 129 9.46 -6.21 20.21
C THR A 129 9.21 -4.89 20.93
N VAL A 130 9.80 -4.70 22.12
CA VAL A 130 9.69 -3.43 22.88
C VAL A 130 10.07 -2.23 22.01
N ARG A 131 11.13 -2.35 21.19
CA ARG A 131 11.54 -1.29 20.26
C ARG A 131 10.47 -1.01 19.22
N GLN A 132 9.94 -2.04 18.55
CA GLN A 132 8.88 -1.85 17.55
C GLN A 132 7.63 -1.24 18.17
N TYR A 133 7.23 -1.69 19.36
CA TYR A 133 6.09 -1.14 20.08
C TYR A 133 6.26 0.36 20.36
N LEU A 134 7.41 0.78 20.91
CA LEU A 134 7.67 2.18 21.22
C LEU A 134 7.68 3.09 19.97
N PHE A 135 8.28 2.62 18.88
CA PHE A 135 8.32 3.39 17.63
C PHE A 135 6.94 3.48 16.98
N THR A 136 6.24 2.35 16.82
CA THR A 136 4.89 2.32 16.23
C THR A 136 3.89 3.15 17.02
N THR A 137 3.92 3.05 18.36
CA THR A 137 3.03 3.87 19.21
C THR A 137 3.39 5.35 19.12
N SER A 138 4.68 5.70 19.12
CA SER A 138 5.11 7.08 18.93
C SER A 138 4.66 7.65 17.57
N ASP A 139 4.78 6.90 16.48
CA ASP A 139 4.35 7.34 15.14
C ASP A 139 2.84 7.49 15.05
N LEU A 140 2.10 6.54 15.64
CA LEU A 140 0.65 6.60 15.70
C LEU A 140 0.17 7.83 16.49
N LEU A 141 0.74 8.10 17.67
CA LEU A 141 0.37 9.25 18.49
C LEU A 141 0.77 10.58 17.84
N ALA A 142 1.92 10.64 17.17
CA ALA A 142 2.40 11.86 16.53
C ALA A 142 1.45 12.34 15.41
N ASN A 143 0.77 11.42 14.71
CA ASN A 143 -0.28 11.76 13.74
C ASN A 143 -1.47 12.50 14.36
N PHE A 144 -1.74 12.32 15.66
CA PHE A 144 -2.84 13.01 16.36
C PHE A 144 -2.38 14.29 17.06
N LEU A 145 -1.19 14.29 17.65
CA LEU A 145 -0.69 15.39 18.47
C LEU A 145 0.06 16.47 17.65
N GLY A 146 0.36 16.17 16.39
CA GLY A 146 1.17 17.01 15.51
C GLY A 146 2.65 16.62 15.55
N ASN A 147 3.31 16.72 14.40
CA ASN A 147 4.71 16.34 14.25
C ASN A 147 5.65 17.53 14.51
N ALA A 148 6.74 17.27 15.23
CA ALA A 148 7.90 18.14 15.24
C ALA A 148 8.48 18.21 13.82
N ASN A 149 8.40 19.37 13.19
CA ASN A 149 8.80 19.55 11.80
C ASN A 149 10.31 19.87 11.71
N LEU A 150 11.07 19.00 11.06
CA LEU A 150 12.45 19.27 10.61
C LEU A 150 12.48 20.04 9.27
N THR A 151 11.36 20.63 8.85
CA THR A 151 11.11 21.10 7.47
C THR A 151 11.92 22.34 7.06
N SER A 152 12.65 22.95 7.98
CA SER A 152 13.56 24.06 7.70
C SER A 152 14.90 23.55 7.18
N LYS A 153 15.31 23.97 5.97
CA LYS A 153 16.70 23.79 5.49
C LYS A 153 17.71 24.48 6.42
N GLU A 154 17.25 25.50 7.15
CA GLU A 154 18.06 26.27 8.07
C GLU A 154 18.11 25.58 9.43
N ARG A 155 19.32 25.25 9.88
CA ARG A 155 19.56 24.68 11.21
C ARG A 155 19.46 25.78 12.26
N GLY A 156 18.84 25.46 13.39
CA GLY A 156 18.70 26.36 14.53
C GLY A 156 17.27 26.40 15.06
N LEU A 157 17.04 27.32 15.98
CA LEU A 157 15.72 27.57 16.57
C LEU A 157 15.22 28.95 16.15
N SER A 158 13.93 29.07 15.88
CA SER A 158 13.30 30.34 15.56
C SER A 158 13.20 31.18 16.83
N GLY A 159 14.08 32.17 16.97
CA GLY A 159 14.10 33.15 18.06
C GLY A 159 13.22 34.35 17.76
N GLU A 160 12.31 34.71 18.67
CA GLU A 160 11.62 35.99 18.70
C GLU A 160 12.06 36.80 19.91
N TYR A 161 12.35 38.08 19.68
CA TYR A 161 12.93 39.01 20.65
C TYR A 161 11.94 40.13 20.95
N TYR A 162 11.79 40.50 22.22
CA TYR A 162 10.80 41.44 22.71
C TYR A 162 11.45 42.53 23.55
N ASP A 163 11.08 43.78 23.29
CA ASP A 163 11.49 44.96 24.07
C ASP A 163 10.58 45.17 25.28
N SER A 164 10.38 44.09 26.05
CA SER A 164 9.75 44.09 27.37
C SER A 164 9.93 42.72 28.03
N ARG A 165 9.72 42.62 29.35
CA ARG A 165 9.66 41.34 30.06
C ARG A 165 8.50 40.44 29.58
N SER A 166 7.43 41.05 29.05
CA SER A 166 6.27 40.32 28.54
C SER A 166 6.46 39.91 27.07
N MET A 167 6.04 38.71 26.71
CA MET A 167 6.12 38.20 25.34
C MET A 167 4.90 38.60 24.49
N ARG A 168 4.45 39.85 24.61
CA ARG A 168 3.28 40.36 23.87
C ARG A 168 3.66 40.69 22.43
N GLY A 169 2.77 40.38 21.48
CA GLY A 169 3.04 40.51 20.05
C GLY A 169 3.40 41.92 19.58
N ASP A 170 2.82 42.95 20.22
CA ASP A 170 3.09 44.37 19.97
C ASP A 170 4.49 44.83 20.40
N LYS A 171 5.17 44.04 21.25
CA LYS A 171 6.53 44.31 21.74
C LYS A 171 7.61 43.53 21.01
N ARG A 172 7.25 42.71 20.01
CA ARG A 172 8.23 41.93 19.25
C ARG A 172 9.02 42.84 18.31
N VAL A 173 10.34 42.85 18.46
CA VAL A 173 11.25 43.71 17.68
C VAL A 173 12.05 42.97 16.62
N LEU A 174 12.27 41.66 16.79
CA LEU A 174 12.99 40.83 15.83
C LEU A 174 12.47 39.38 15.83
N LYS A 175 12.54 38.75 14.66
CA LYS A 175 12.44 37.29 14.49
C LYS A 175 13.61 36.83 13.62
N ARG A 176 14.39 35.85 14.08
CA ARG A 176 15.51 35.25 13.32
C ARG A 176 15.70 33.78 13.69
N ILE A 177 16.54 33.08 12.94
CA ILE A 177 16.98 31.73 13.30
C ILE A 177 18.33 31.85 14.02
N ASP A 178 18.38 31.31 15.23
CA ASP A 178 19.61 31.20 16.02
C ASP A 178 20.15 29.76 15.90
N PRO A 179 21.33 29.56 15.28
CA PRO A 179 21.90 28.22 15.09
C PRO A 179 22.22 27.51 16.41
N VAL A 180 22.59 28.29 17.43
CA VAL A 180 22.94 27.83 18.77
C VAL A 180 22.40 28.84 19.77
N ILE A 181 21.82 28.34 20.87
CA ILE A 181 21.44 29.18 22.02
C ILE A 181 22.63 29.22 22.98
N ASN A 182 23.48 30.23 22.79
CA ASN A 182 24.61 30.53 23.67
C ASN A 182 24.82 32.03 23.68
N PHE A 183 24.33 32.68 24.74
CA PHE A 183 24.35 34.13 24.84
C PHE A 183 25.03 34.58 26.12
N GLN A 184 25.90 35.58 26.00
CA GLN A 184 26.55 36.27 27.11
C GLN A 184 26.21 37.76 27.00
N PHE A 185 25.18 38.18 27.73
CA PHE A 185 24.67 39.54 27.64
C PHE A 185 25.45 40.52 28.54
N GLY A 186 25.62 40.18 29.82
CA GLY A 186 26.01 41.19 30.81
C GLY A 186 25.08 42.40 30.73
N ASP A 187 25.65 43.57 30.51
CA ASP A 187 24.92 44.85 30.35
C ASP A 187 24.53 45.14 28.89
N LYS A 188 24.74 44.18 27.96
CA LYS A 188 24.44 44.35 26.53
C LYS A 188 23.05 43.83 26.17
N ILE A 189 22.52 44.36 25.07
CA ILE A 189 21.27 43.91 24.43
C ILE A 189 21.55 42.82 23.37
N PRO A 190 20.67 41.82 23.20
CA PRO A 190 20.82 40.79 22.18
C PRO A 190 20.67 41.34 20.75
N VAL A 191 19.93 42.43 20.59
CA VAL A 191 19.59 43.07 19.31
C VAL A 191 19.46 44.58 19.52
N GLU A 192 19.92 45.38 18.55
CA GLU A 192 19.95 46.85 18.64
C GLU A 192 18.58 47.51 18.85
N LYS A 193 17.49 46.82 18.45
CA LYS A 193 16.12 47.33 18.57
C LYS A 193 15.53 47.22 19.98
N ILE A 194 16.23 46.61 20.92
CA ILE A 194 15.84 46.61 22.34
C ILE A 194 16.34 47.91 22.96
N THR A 195 15.44 48.63 23.61
CA THR A 195 15.71 49.95 24.18
C THR A 195 16.11 49.88 25.64
N ASN A 196 15.69 48.83 26.36
CA ASN A 196 16.03 48.60 27.76
C ASN A 196 16.92 47.35 27.92
N ALA A 197 18.19 47.55 28.28
CA ALA A 197 19.15 46.47 28.51
C ALA A 197 18.88 45.63 29.77
N GLU A 198 18.07 46.15 30.70
CA GLU A 198 17.69 45.44 31.93
C GLU A 198 16.37 44.67 31.78
N GLU A 199 15.53 45.04 30.81
CA GLU A 199 14.20 44.44 30.66
C GLU A 199 13.88 44.02 29.23
N PHE A 200 14.09 42.74 28.93
CA PHE A 200 13.70 42.14 27.65
C PHE A 200 13.36 40.67 27.79
N SER A 201 12.72 40.10 26.78
CA SER A 201 12.42 38.68 26.75
C SER A 201 12.65 38.07 25.37
N MET A 202 12.90 36.76 25.36
CA MET A 202 13.19 35.98 24.17
C MET A 202 12.44 34.67 24.25
N LYS A 203 11.91 34.22 23.12
CA LYS A 203 11.38 32.87 22.97
C LYS A 203 12.02 32.19 21.78
N TRP A 204 12.41 30.93 21.95
CA TRP A 204 12.87 30.07 20.89
C TRP A 204 11.90 28.92 20.71
N GLU A 205 11.52 28.66 19.46
CA GLU A 205 10.68 27.53 19.09
C GLU A 205 11.32 26.76 17.94
N GLY A 206 11.20 25.43 18.00
CA GLY A 206 11.69 24.56 16.94
C GLY A 206 11.66 23.11 17.37
N SER A 207 12.70 22.37 17.00
CA SER A 207 12.80 20.95 17.33
C SER A 207 14.24 20.53 17.57
N VAL A 208 14.40 19.52 18.42
CA VAL A 208 15.66 18.82 18.66
C VAL A 208 15.57 17.41 18.13
N LEU A 209 16.59 16.95 17.41
CA LEU A 209 16.68 15.57 16.94
C LEU A 209 17.40 14.73 18.01
N ALA A 210 16.73 13.70 18.52
CA ALA A 210 17.41 12.69 19.32
C ALA A 210 18.17 11.75 18.38
N GLU A 211 19.49 11.67 18.49
CA GLU A 211 20.31 10.80 17.63
C GLU A 211 20.13 9.33 18.03
N GLU A 212 20.14 9.06 19.34
CA GLU A 212 20.02 7.73 19.92
C GLU A 212 18.81 7.62 20.87
N THR A 213 18.33 6.40 21.07
CA THR A 213 17.28 6.13 22.07
C THR A 213 17.91 6.08 23.45
N GLY A 214 17.52 7.01 24.33
CA GLY A 214 18.20 7.18 25.60
C GLY A 214 17.55 8.21 26.50
N ASP A 215 18.14 8.38 27.67
CA ASP A 215 17.77 9.43 28.61
C ASP A 215 18.65 10.65 28.30
N TYR A 216 18.01 11.77 27.95
CA TYR A 216 18.68 13.01 27.62
C TYR A 216 18.56 13.98 28.80
N GLU A 217 19.70 14.52 29.24
CA GLU A 217 19.75 15.59 30.22
C GLU A 217 19.81 16.94 29.48
N PHE A 218 18.80 17.78 29.71
CA PHE A 218 18.79 19.17 29.26
C PHE A 218 19.31 20.05 30.39
N ILE A 219 20.36 20.82 30.09
CA ILE A 219 21.01 21.72 31.04
C ILE A 219 20.76 23.16 30.59
N LEU A 220 20.18 23.95 31.46
CA LEU A 220 19.93 25.37 31.25
C LEU A 220 20.71 26.18 32.28
N LYS A 221 21.66 26.98 31.81
CA LYS A 221 22.44 27.89 32.65
C LYS A 221 22.05 29.33 32.38
N THR A 222 21.50 30.01 33.39
CA THR A 222 20.96 31.36 33.24
C THR A 222 20.96 32.12 34.58
N GLU A 223 21.22 33.43 34.55
CA GLU A 223 21.01 34.36 35.67
C GLU A 223 19.54 34.80 35.78
N ASN A 224 18.84 34.63 34.67
CA ASN A 224 17.54 35.16 34.33
C ASN A 224 16.46 34.08 34.44
N GLY A 225 15.20 34.50 34.54
CA GLY A 225 14.10 33.55 34.60
C GLY A 225 13.87 32.86 33.25
N ALA A 226 13.61 31.56 33.29
CA ALA A 226 13.47 30.75 32.10
C ALA A 226 12.53 29.55 32.26
N ARG A 227 11.97 29.10 31.13
CA ARG A 227 11.16 27.88 31.03
C ARG A 227 11.53 27.09 29.79
N LEU A 228 11.72 25.78 29.95
CA LEU A 228 12.04 24.86 28.87
C LEU A 228 10.94 23.80 28.74
N TRP A 229 10.45 23.60 27.52
CA TRP A 229 9.56 22.51 27.14
C TRP A 229 10.25 21.62 26.12
N VAL A 230 10.21 20.31 26.34
CA VAL A 230 10.67 19.31 25.38
C VAL A 230 9.61 18.22 25.28
N ASN A 231 8.98 18.08 24.11
CA ASN A 231 7.98 17.04 23.82
C ASN A 231 6.78 16.97 24.80
N LYS A 232 6.55 17.98 25.63
CA LYS A 232 5.52 18.01 26.66
C LYS A 232 4.74 19.32 26.63
N ALA A 233 3.48 19.25 27.05
CA ALA A 233 2.64 20.43 27.24
C ALA A 233 3.18 21.32 28.37
N ASP A 234 3.59 20.69 29.47
CA ASP A 234 4.16 21.35 30.64
C ASP A 234 5.69 21.49 30.54
N PRO A 235 6.27 22.54 31.15
CA PRO A 235 7.71 22.76 31.14
C PRO A 235 8.44 21.65 31.91
N ILE A 236 9.56 21.18 31.37
CA ILE A 236 10.49 20.27 32.08
C ILE A 236 11.44 21.02 33.01
N ILE A 237 11.65 22.32 32.76
CA ILE A 237 12.31 23.26 33.67
C ILE A 237 11.39 24.48 33.77
N ASP A 238 10.93 24.82 34.99
CA ASP A 238 10.07 25.98 35.26
C ASP A 238 10.69 26.89 36.33
N GLU A 239 11.57 27.78 35.89
CA GLU A 239 12.36 28.65 36.75
C GLU A 239 12.09 30.09 36.38
N TRP A 240 10.83 30.51 36.53
CA TRP A 240 10.37 31.85 36.12
C TRP A 240 10.70 32.97 37.12
N VAL A 241 11.86 32.86 37.77
CA VAL A 241 12.35 33.79 38.80
C VAL A 241 13.82 34.15 38.50
N SER A 242 14.17 35.44 38.54
CA SER A 242 15.55 35.90 38.33
C SER A 242 16.39 35.76 39.61
N SER A 243 17.66 35.39 39.46
CA SER A 243 18.58 35.09 40.57
C SER A 243 19.54 36.24 40.91
N GLN A 244 19.20 37.48 40.55
CA GLN A 244 19.96 38.70 40.90
C GLN A 244 21.46 38.60 40.55
N GLY A 245 21.79 38.17 39.33
CA GLY A 245 23.16 38.20 38.79
C GLY A 245 24.05 37.00 39.13
N ARG A 246 23.50 35.87 39.59
CA ARG A 246 24.24 34.58 39.66
C ARG A 246 23.63 33.54 38.74
N ALA A 247 24.43 33.07 37.78
CA ALA A 247 23.99 32.04 36.84
C ALA A 247 23.72 30.74 37.61
N LYS A 248 22.47 30.29 37.60
CA LYS A 248 22.08 28.99 38.12
C LYS A 248 22.00 27.99 36.99
N GLU A 249 22.33 26.75 37.33
CA GLU A 249 22.20 25.61 36.44
C GLU A 249 20.95 24.82 36.84
N HIS A 250 20.08 24.59 35.86
CA HIS A 250 18.88 23.81 36.01
C HIS A 250 18.95 22.61 35.07
N LYS A 251 18.55 21.44 35.57
CA LYS A 251 18.66 20.18 34.85
C LYS A 251 17.32 19.47 34.82
N ALA A 252 17.01 18.86 33.68
CA ALA A 252 15.86 17.97 33.56
C ALA A 252 16.20 16.81 32.62
N THR A 253 15.79 15.61 33.01
CA THR A 253 16.00 14.39 32.23
C THR A 253 14.70 13.93 31.59
N ILE A 254 14.75 13.61 30.30
CA ILE A 254 13.63 13.04 29.55
C ILE A 254 14.12 11.91 28.65
N ARG A 255 13.37 10.81 28.61
CA ARG A 255 13.67 9.69 27.71
C ARG A 255 13.13 9.98 26.31
N LEU A 256 14.00 9.88 25.31
CA LEU A 256 13.69 10.14 23.90
C LEU A 256 14.04 8.91 23.05
N LEU A 257 13.30 8.74 21.95
CA LEU A 257 13.56 7.71 20.94
C LEU A 257 14.47 8.28 19.85
N GLY A 258 15.53 7.57 19.52
CA GLY A 258 16.50 7.98 18.50
C GLY A 258 15.89 8.05 17.10
N GLY A 259 16.44 8.95 16.28
CA GLY A 259 15.99 9.24 14.92
C GLY A 259 14.69 10.04 14.84
N LYS A 260 14.16 10.55 15.96
CA LYS A 260 12.91 11.33 15.98
C LYS A 260 13.16 12.79 16.41
N PRO A 261 12.51 13.74 15.72
CA PRO A 261 12.47 15.13 16.18
C PRO A 261 11.46 15.30 17.31
N TYR A 262 11.80 16.18 18.24
CA TYR A 262 10.97 16.53 19.39
C TYR A 262 10.81 18.04 19.45
N THR A 263 9.58 18.51 19.71
CA THR A 263 9.31 19.94 19.86
C THR A 263 10.12 20.50 21.03
N LEU A 264 10.73 21.66 20.81
CA LEU A 264 11.48 22.39 21.82
C LEU A 264 10.98 23.82 21.87
N ARG A 265 10.63 24.28 23.07
CA ARG A 265 10.34 25.69 23.34
C ARG A 265 11.20 26.15 24.51
N LEU A 266 11.83 27.29 24.38
CA LEU A 266 12.59 27.93 25.45
C LEU A 266 12.14 29.37 25.58
N HIS A 267 11.68 29.75 26.76
CA HIS A 267 11.32 31.11 27.10
C HIS A 267 12.33 31.65 28.11
N VAL A 268 12.80 32.87 27.92
CA VAL A 268 13.73 33.56 28.84
C VAL A 268 13.29 35.02 28.99
N PHE A 269 13.40 35.58 30.19
CA PHE A 269 13.27 37.02 30.42
C PHE A 269 14.43 37.55 31.27
N LYS A 270 14.97 38.71 30.91
CA LYS A 270 15.87 39.50 31.75
C LYS A 270 15.05 40.53 32.55
N TYR A 271 15.48 40.79 33.78
CA TYR A 271 14.96 41.80 34.69
C TYR A 271 16.12 42.43 35.44
#